data_AF-A0A6G5R5X2-F1
#
_entry.id   AF-A0A6G5R5X2-F1
#
_cell.length_a   1.000
_cell.length_b   1.000
_cell.length_c   1.000
_cell.angle_alpha   90.00
_cell.angle_beta   90.00
_cell.angle_gamma   90.00
#
_symmetry.space_group_name_H-M   'P 1'
#
loop_
_entity.id
_entity.type
_entity.pdbx_description
1 polymer ?
#
loop_
_entity_poly.entity_id
_entity_poly.type
_entity_poly.pdbx_seq_one_letter_code
_entity_poly.pdbx_strand_id
1 'polypeptide(L)'
;MARNFCILILFVINLFSSEEFILWAKFSTQNHKISYENFYISKAIVLTGLEDEFLCEIEEIKDKSQDALGYLNLHREKLFECFISHKFKVQDHQKIYQTPKGINIHTTTDLTLLPIRFTIKFKPNSAIIGVFNDKKE
;
A
#
# COMPACT_ATOMS: atom_id res chain seq x y z
N MET A 1 -23.12 -30.86 26.21
CA MET A 1 -21.84 -30.16 26.48
C MET A 1 -21.08 -29.73 25.21
N ALA A 2 -21.57 -29.99 23.99
CA ALA A 2 -20.95 -29.50 22.75
C ALA A 2 -21.39 -28.07 22.34
N ARG A 3 -22.54 -27.60 22.84
CA ARG A 3 -23.14 -26.31 22.47
C ARG A 3 -22.25 -25.11 22.83
N ASN A 4 -21.62 -25.09 24.01
CA ASN A 4 -20.67 -24.02 24.38
C ASN A 4 -19.38 -24.07 23.54
N PHE A 5 -18.94 -25.26 23.14
CA PHE A 5 -17.77 -25.43 22.27
C PHE A 5 -18.01 -24.86 20.86
N CYS A 6 -19.19 -25.09 20.27
CA CYS A 6 -19.54 -24.52 18.96
C CYS A 6 -19.67 -22.99 18.99
N ILE A 7 -20.16 -22.40 20.10
CA ILE A 7 -20.26 -20.95 20.26
C ILE A 7 -18.86 -20.32 20.37
N LEU A 8 -17.94 -20.95 21.08
CA LEU A 8 -16.54 -20.51 21.15
C LEU A 8 -15.86 -20.56 19.79
N ILE A 9 -16.09 -21.60 18.99
CA ILE A 9 -15.53 -21.70 17.63
C ILE A 9 -16.08 -20.57 16.74
N LEU A 10 -17.40 -20.33 16.75
CA LEU A 10 -18.02 -19.22 16.00
C LEU A 10 -17.48 -17.85 16.42
N PHE A 11 -17.18 -17.65 17.70
CA PHE A 11 -16.64 -16.39 18.22
C PHE A 11 -15.17 -16.17 17.77
N VAL A 12 -14.37 -17.25 17.72
CA VAL A 12 -12.97 -17.18 17.27
C VAL A 12 -12.87 -16.89 15.77
N ILE A 13 -13.78 -17.44 14.94
CA ILE A 13 -13.72 -17.25 13.48
C ILE A 13 -14.01 -15.78 13.07
N ASN A 14 -14.84 -15.06 13.83
CA ASN A 14 -15.18 -13.66 13.53
C ASN A 14 -14.07 -12.66 13.89
N LEU A 15 -13.08 -13.05 14.70
CA LEU A 15 -12.02 -12.15 15.15
C LEU A 15 -10.88 -11.98 14.11
N PHE A 16 -10.86 -12.80 13.06
CA PHE A 16 -9.78 -12.83 12.06
C PHE A 16 -10.28 -12.51 10.64
N SER A 17 -11.25 -11.60 10.52
CA SER A 17 -11.56 -11.03 9.20
C SER A 17 -10.41 -10.11 8.78
N SER A 18 -9.61 -10.55 7.82
CA SER A 18 -8.57 -9.73 7.23
C SER A 18 -9.21 -8.71 6.28
N GLU A 19 -8.90 -7.44 6.47
CA GLU A 19 -9.41 -6.38 5.61
C GLU A 19 -8.51 -6.19 4.38
N GLU A 20 -9.13 -5.98 3.21
CA GLU A 20 -8.43 -5.71 1.96
C GLU A 20 -8.38 -4.21 1.65
N PHE A 21 -7.23 -3.77 1.15
CA PHE A 21 -6.96 -2.39 0.79
C PHE A 21 -6.29 -2.31 -0.59
N ILE A 22 -6.40 -1.14 -1.20
CA ILE A 22 -5.72 -0.79 -2.45
C ILE A 22 -4.76 0.34 -2.15
N LEU A 23 -3.49 0.13 -2.51
CA LEU A 23 -2.44 1.11 -2.48
C LEU A 23 -2.14 1.63 -3.88
N TRP A 24 -2.05 2.95 -4.04
CA TRP A 24 -1.62 3.59 -5.27
C TRP A 24 -0.70 4.78 -4.96
N ALA A 25 0.40 4.94 -5.71
CA ALA A 25 1.32 6.04 -5.52
C ALA A 25 1.86 6.60 -6.83
N LYS A 26 2.05 7.92 -6.88
CA LYS A 26 2.66 8.64 -8.00
C LYS A 26 3.63 9.70 -7.49
N PHE A 27 4.87 9.63 -7.94
CA PHE A 27 5.93 10.58 -7.67
C PHE A 27 6.34 11.25 -8.98
N SER A 28 6.70 12.52 -8.91
CA SER A 28 7.24 13.23 -10.06
C SER A 28 8.41 14.08 -9.64
N THR A 29 9.46 14.05 -10.46
CA THR A 29 10.63 14.90 -10.30
C THR A 29 10.72 15.83 -11.49
N GLN A 30 11.10 17.08 -11.25
CA GLN A 30 11.49 18.04 -12.27
C GLN A 30 12.94 18.44 -12.04
N ASN A 31 13.79 18.28 -13.06
CA ASN A 31 15.22 18.59 -12.97
C ASN A 31 15.89 17.92 -11.75
N HIS A 32 15.55 16.65 -11.50
CA HIS A 32 16.04 15.84 -10.37
C HIS A 32 15.61 16.35 -8.97
N LYS A 33 14.64 17.28 -8.89
CA LYS A 33 14.00 17.69 -7.65
C LYS A 33 12.58 17.16 -7.59
N ILE A 34 12.16 16.66 -6.43
CA ILE A 34 10.80 16.17 -6.23
C ILE A 34 9.84 17.35 -6.40
N SER A 35 8.89 17.20 -7.32
CA SER A 35 7.85 18.20 -7.60
C SER A 35 6.57 17.88 -6.84
N TYR A 36 6.16 16.62 -6.82
CA TYR A 36 5.02 16.16 -6.03
C TYR A 36 5.13 14.68 -5.70
N GLU A 37 4.47 14.30 -4.60
CA GLU A 37 4.30 12.94 -4.13
C GLU A 37 2.85 12.74 -3.76
N ASN A 38 2.18 11.82 -4.43
CA ASN A 38 0.80 11.47 -4.17
C ASN A 38 0.74 10.01 -3.75
N PHE A 39 0.14 9.76 -2.58
CA PHE A 39 0.00 8.44 -2.01
C PHE A 39 -1.43 8.24 -1.52
N TYR A 40 -2.07 7.19 -2.01
CA TYR A 40 -3.48 6.91 -1.76
C TYR A 40 -3.66 5.50 -1.23
N ILE A 41 -4.34 5.39 -0.10
CA ILE A 41 -4.81 4.12 0.47
C ILE A 41 -6.33 4.18 0.49
N SER A 42 -6.97 3.10 0.06
CA SER A 42 -8.42 2.96 0.15
C SER A 42 -8.80 1.54 0.52
N LYS A 43 -9.93 1.38 1.21
CA LYS A 43 -10.50 0.06 1.49
C LYS A 43 -11.06 -0.54 0.21
N ALA A 44 -10.77 -1.82 -0.05
CA ALA A 44 -11.33 -2.51 -1.19
C ALA A 44 -12.82 -2.76 -0.97
N ILE A 45 -13.63 -2.42 -1.97
CA ILE A 45 -15.09 -2.65 -1.93
C ILE A 45 -15.40 -4.12 -2.26
N VAL A 46 -14.60 -4.73 -3.13
CA VAL A 46 -14.76 -6.12 -3.59
C VAL A 46 -13.54 -6.91 -3.15
N LEU A 47 -13.78 -7.92 -2.33
CA LEU A 47 -12.77 -8.87 -1.86
C LEU A 47 -12.26 -9.72 -3.01
N THR A 48 -10.97 -9.98 -3.01
CA THR A 48 -10.27 -10.68 -4.09
C THR A 48 -10.47 -12.19 -3.96
N GLY A 49 -10.63 -12.71 -2.73
CA GLY A 49 -10.84 -14.13 -2.47
C GLY A 49 -9.63 -15.02 -2.80
N LEU A 50 -8.47 -14.41 -3.01
CA LEU A 50 -7.19 -15.10 -3.20
C LEU A 50 -6.45 -15.24 -1.87
N GLU A 51 -5.52 -16.18 -1.81
CA GLU A 51 -4.60 -16.27 -0.67
C GLU A 51 -3.57 -15.15 -0.73
N ASP A 52 -3.30 -14.54 0.42
CA ASP A 52 -2.29 -13.51 0.58
C ASP A 52 -0.95 -14.12 1.04
N GLU A 53 0.15 -13.60 0.49
CA GLU A 53 1.50 -13.94 0.91
C GLU A 53 2.03 -12.85 1.85
N PHE A 54 2.79 -13.25 2.87
CA PHE A 54 3.44 -12.31 3.77
C PHE A 54 4.38 -11.38 3.00
N LEU A 55 4.19 -10.07 3.18
CA LEU A 55 5.06 -9.06 2.58
C LEU A 55 5.99 -8.44 3.62
N CYS A 56 5.42 -7.91 4.70
CA CYS A 56 6.16 -7.24 5.76
C CYS A 56 5.35 -7.19 7.07
N GLU A 57 6.00 -6.76 8.15
CA GLU A 57 5.37 -6.49 9.44
C GLU A 57 5.72 -5.07 9.89
N ILE A 58 4.70 -4.29 10.25
CA ILE A 58 4.85 -2.96 10.85
C ILE A 58 4.80 -3.16 12.36
N GLU A 59 5.94 -3.01 13.04
CA GLU A 59 6.09 -3.20 14.49
C GLU A 59 5.53 -2.03 15.32
N GLU A 60 4.28 -1.65 15.07
CA GLU A 60 3.58 -0.60 15.81
C GLU A 60 2.19 -1.03 16.26
N ILE A 61 1.86 -0.74 17.52
CA ILE A 61 0.59 -1.07 18.13
C ILE A 61 -0.52 -0.21 17.51
N LYS A 62 -1.58 -0.86 17.07
CA LYS A 62 -2.82 -0.17 16.68
C LYS A 62 -3.60 0.23 17.93
N ASP A 63 -3.97 1.51 18.05
CA ASP A 63 -4.90 1.98 19.08
C ASP A 63 -6.27 1.29 18.90
N LYS A 64 -6.90 0.92 20.02
CA LYS A 64 -8.23 0.28 20.04
C LYS A 64 -9.30 1.14 19.39
N SER A 65 -9.18 2.47 19.49
CA SER A 65 -10.14 3.43 18.94
C SER A 65 -9.91 3.74 17.45
N GLN A 66 -8.72 3.45 16.92
CA GLN A 66 -8.37 3.72 15.54
C GLN A 66 -8.98 2.67 14.60
N ASP A 67 -9.41 3.07 13.42
CA ASP A 67 -9.81 2.14 12.36
C ASP A 67 -8.58 1.67 11.55
N ALA A 68 -8.74 0.63 10.74
CA ALA A 68 -7.63 0.09 9.96
C ALA A 68 -7.08 1.10 8.93
N LEU A 69 -7.96 1.87 8.29
CA LEU A 69 -7.56 2.89 7.32
C LEU A 69 -6.82 4.05 8.00
N GLY A 70 -7.26 4.48 9.18
CA GLY A 70 -6.56 5.47 9.99
C GLY A 70 -5.18 5.00 10.40
N TYR A 71 -5.03 3.73 10.79
CA TYR A 71 -3.73 3.12 11.10
C TYR A 71 -2.80 3.14 9.89
N LEU A 72 -3.28 2.71 8.73
CA LEU A 72 -2.50 2.68 7.49
C LEU A 72 -2.07 4.09 7.03
N ASN A 73 -2.94 5.09 7.20
CA ASN A 73 -2.60 6.48 6.88
C ASN A 73 -1.59 7.09 7.85
N LEU A 74 -1.64 6.73 9.13
CA LEU A 74 -0.67 7.19 10.13
C LEU A 74 0.73 6.62 9.84
N HIS A 75 0.81 5.35 9.43
CA HIS A 75 2.06 4.65 9.16
C HIS A 75 2.38 4.55 7.66
N ARG A 76 1.99 5.59 6.91
CA ARG A 76 2.05 5.63 5.45
C ARG A 76 3.43 5.32 4.87
N GLU A 77 4.47 5.92 5.43
CA GLU A 77 5.84 5.79 4.96
C GLU A 77 6.35 4.35 5.16
N LYS A 78 6.16 3.79 6.36
CA LYS A 78 6.48 2.39 6.66
C LYS A 78 5.71 1.40 5.79
N LEU A 79 4.43 1.69 5.53
CA LEU A 79 3.64 0.90 4.60
C LEU A 79 4.24 0.94 3.20
N PHE A 80 4.63 2.11 2.71
CA PHE A 80 5.24 2.24 1.39
C PHE A 80 6.56 1.48 1.27
N GLU A 81 7.38 1.48 2.32
CA GLU A 81 8.65 0.73 2.36
C GLU A 81 8.46 -0.75 2.03
N CYS A 82 7.35 -1.35 2.49
CA CYS A 82 7.01 -2.73 2.18
C CYS A 82 6.82 -3.00 0.67
N PHE A 83 6.45 -1.97 -0.11
CA PHE A 83 6.18 -2.08 -1.55
C PHE A 83 7.31 -1.50 -2.42
N ILE A 84 8.46 -1.09 -1.86
CA ILE A 84 9.59 -0.57 -2.65
C ILE A 84 10.11 -1.62 -3.66
N SER A 85 10.04 -2.91 -3.32
CA SER A 85 10.44 -4.01 -4.19
C SER A 85 9.44 -4.31 -5.32
N HIS A 86 8.23 -3.72 -5.29
CA HIS A 86 7.23 -3.93 -6.32
C HIS A 86 7.56 -3.13 -7.58
N LYS A 87 6.97 -3.55 -8.70
CA LYS A 87 7.24 -2.94 -10.01
C LYS A 87 6.61 -1.55 -10.08
N PHE A 88 7.43 -0.54 -10.35
CA PHE A 88 7.00 0.81 -10.68
C PHE A 88 7.03 1.01 -12.19
N LYS A 89 6.02 1.70 -12.71
CA LYS A 89 6.04 2.24 -14.07
C LYS A 89 6.81 3.56 -14.06
N VAL A 90 7.84 3.65 -14.89
CA VAL A 90 8.67 4.85 -15.05
C VAL A 90 8.34 5.54 -16.36
N GLN A 91 8.12 6.85 -16.35
CA GLN A 91 7.94 7.69 -17.53
C GLN A 91 8.88 8.89 -17.44
N ASP A 92 9.73 9.10 -18.44
CA ASP A 92 10.64 10.24 -18.49
C ASP A 92 10.26 11.16 -19.66
N HIS A 93 10.13 12.45 -19.38
CA HIS A 93 9.77 13.50 -20.33
C HIS A 93 10.84 14.57 -20.35
N GLN A 94 11.29 14.97 -21.54
CA GLN A 94 12.29 16.02 -21.71
C GLN A 94 11.71 17.17 -22.53
N LYS A 95 11.85 18.41 -22.03
CA LYS A 95 11.44 19.63 -22.72
C LYS A 95 12.66 20.51 -22.95
N ILE A 96 12.94 20.82 -24.21
CA ILE A 96 14.07 21.67 -24.61
C ILE A 96 13.52 23.05 -24.96
N TYR A 97 14.05 24.08 -24.32
CA TYR A 97 13.69 25.48 -24.56
C TYR A 97 14.90 26.22 -25.10
N GLN A 98 14.76 26.83 -26.28
CA GLN A 98 15.75 27.78 -26.80
C GLN A 98 15.44 29.17 -26.27
N THR A 99 16.42 29.78 -25.59
CA THR A 99 16.32 31.16 -25.10
C THR A 99 17.43 32.00 -25.73
N PRO A 100 17.30 33.35 -25.76
CA PRO A 100 18.37 34.23 -26.27
C PRO A 100 19.70 34.09 -25.51
N LYS A 101 19.66 33.48 -24.31
CA LYS A 101 20.82 33.23 -23.43
C LYS A 101 21.39 31.80 -23.58
N GLY A 102 20.84 30.96 -24.46
CA GLY A 102 21.26 29.57 -24.68
C GLY A 102 20.13 28.54 -24.63
N ILE A 103 20.51 27.25 -24.68
CA ILE A 103 19.59 26.10 -24.63
C ILE A 103 19.36 25.72 -23.16
N ASN A 104 18.10 25.69 -22.73
CA ASN A 104 17.69 25.14 -21.43
C ASN A 104 16.99 23.79 -21.63
N ILE A 105 17.33 22.81 -20.79
CA ILE A 105 16.75 21.46 -20.83
C ILE A 105 16.03 21.25 -19.51
N HIS A 106 14.73 20.96 -19.57
CA HIS A 106 13.94 20.55 -18.42
C HIS A 106 13.62 19.07 -18.52
N THR A 107 13.96 18.31 -17.50
CA THR A 107 13.62 16.89 -17.39
C THR A 107 12.48 16.71 -16.39
N THR A 108 11.56 15.81 -16.68
CA THR A 108 10.46 15.46 -15.78
C THR A 108 10.33 13.94 -15.75
N THR A 109 10.57 13.33 -14.61
CA THR A 109 10.49 11.88 -14.45
C THR A 109 9.34 11.55 -13.51
N ASP A 110 8.34 10.84 -14.02
CA ASP A 110 7.19 10.33 -13.28
C ASP A 110 7.39 8.86 -12.92
N LEU A 111 7.27 8.53 -11.64
CA LEU A 111 7.26 7.16 -11.11
C LEU A 111 5.84 6.85 -10.64
N THR A 112 5.23 5.79 -11.17
CA THR A 112 3.87 5.37 -10.80
C THR A 112 3.93 3.95 -10.28
N LEU A 113 3.60 3.75 -9.01
CA LEU A 113 3.23 2.43 -8.50
C LEU A 113 1.85 2.11 -9.05
N LEU A 114 1.65 0.98 -9.70
CA LEU A 114 0.29 0.58 -10.12
C LEU A 114 -0.55 0.21 -8.89
N PRO A 115 -1.89 0.25 -8.97
CA PRO A 115 -2.74 -0.15 -7.85
C PRO A 115 -2.41 -1.57 -7.38
N ILE A 116 -1.95 -1.70 -6.13
CA ILE A 116 -1.64 -2.98 -5.50
C ILE A 116 -2.70 -3.27 -4.45
N ARG A 117 -3.25 -4.48 -4.50
CA ARG A 117 -4.16 -4.99 -3.47
C ARG A 117 -3.36 -5.68 -2.39
N PHE A 118 -3.70 -5.40 -1.14
CA PHE A 118 -3.02 -5.98 0.02
C PHE A 118 -4.00 -6.21 1.16
N THR A 119 -3.62 -7.09 2.08
CA THR A 119 -4.33 -7.42 3.30
C THR A 119 -3.62 -6.83 4.50
N ILE A 120 -4.37 -6.58 5.57
CA ILE A 120 -3.81 -6.29 6.88
C ILE A 120 -4.38 -7.25 7.92
N LYS A 121 -3.50 -7.76 8.79
CA LYS A 121 -3.83 -8.59 9.95
C LYS A 121 -3.18 -7.99 11.18
N PHE A 122 -4.00 -7.49 12.11
CA PHE A 122 -3.51 -6.89 13.36
C PHE A 122 -3.15 -7.96 14.38
N LYS A 123 -1.93 -7.85 14.92
CA LYS A 123 -1.45 -8.54 16.11
C LYS A 123 -1.47 -7.58 17.31
N PRO A 124 -1.24 -8.07 18.54
CA PRO A 124 -1.20 -7.21 19.73
C PRO A 124 -0.19 -6.04 19.62
N ASN A 125 0.97 -6.27 18.99
CA ASN A 125 2.08 -5.32 18.95
C ASN A 125 2.50 -4.88 17.55
N SER A 126 1.78 -5.32 16.52
CA SER A 126 2.21 -5.14 15.14
C SER A 126 1.06 -5.33 14.15
N ALA A 127 1.29 -4.96 12.89
CA ALA A 127 0.40 -5.25 11.78
C ALA A 127 1.15 -6.02 10.70
N ILE A 128 0.63 -7.20 10.35
CA ILE A 128 1.13 -7.96 9.20
C ILE A 128 0.47 -7.42 7.94
N ILE A 129 1.29 -7.12 6.93
CA ILE A 129 0.86 -6.78 5.58
C ILE A 129 1.06 -8.01 4.70
N GLY A 130 -0.01 -8.43 4.03
CA GLY A 130 0.03 -9.47 3.01
C GLY A 130 -0.26 -8.90 1.62
N VAL A 131 0.28 -9.50 0.58
CA VAL A 131 0.02 -9.12 -0.82
C VAL A 131 -0.55 -10.31 -1.58
N PHE A 132 -1.48 -10.06 -2.49
CA PHE A 132 -2.01 -11.11 -3.34
C PHE A 132 -1.03 -11.40 -4.47
N ASN A 133 -0.67 -12.68 -4.63
CA ASN A 133 0.17 -13.07 -5.76
C ASN A 133 -0.73 -13.22 -6.99
N ASP A 134 -0.45 -12.44 -8.05
CA ASP A 134 -1.12 -12.57 -9.36
C ASP A 134 -0.68 -13.84 -10.13
N LYS A 135 -0.05 -14.81 -9.46
CA LYS A 135 0.32 -16.10 -10.08
C LYS A 135 -0.93 -16.95 -10.29
N LYS A 136 -1.72 -16.59 -11.28
CA LYS A 136 -2.51 -17.53 -12.07
C LYS A 136 -1.82 -17.69 -13.42
N GLU A 137 -1.29 -18.90 -13.60
CA GLU A 137 -0.80 -19.53 -14.84
C GLU A 137 0.60 -19.13 -15.33
#